data_AF-A0A3L8PU10-F1
#
_entry.id   AF-A0A3L8PU10-F1
#
_cell.length_a   1.000
_cell.length_b   1.000
_cell.length_c   1.000
_cell.angle_alpha   90.00
_cell.angle_beta   90.00
_cell.angle_gamma   90.00
#
_symmetry.space_group_name_H-M   'P 1'
#
loop_
_entity.id
_entity.type
_entity.pdbx_description
1 polymer ?
#
loop_
_entity_poly.entity_id
_entity_poly.type
_entity_poly.pdbx_seq_one_letter_code
_entity_poly.pdbx_strand_id
1 'polypeptide(L)'
;MYSLFNLRYSELSFNEMMLNWESCFVGYQKEYELLISRFPNIIIELKRFSIFVTDKIYIENCSVFDFCLCRAMNQYLIQKSNDEFLALDALRKTLFNTALKSLKNISIIDSAGSEWIADENNPFKHWLDAQPQRYCMLQEGKLSLISHKYREVA
;
A
#
# COMPACT_ATOMS: atom_id res chain seq x y z
N MET A 1 16.21 12.55 -11.39
CA MET A 1 14.86 12.70 -12.00
C MET A 1 13.86 12.31 -10.92
N TYR A 2 13.08 13.25 -10.40
CA TYR A 2 12.07 12.95 -9.39
C TYR A 2 10.89 12.27 -10.08
N SER A 3 10.55 11.04 -9.70
CA SER A 3 9.25 10.49 -10.08
C SER A 3 8.18 11.34 -9.42
N LEU A 4 7.36 12.00 -10.22
CA LEU A 4 6.14 12.65 -9.72
C LEU A 4 5.12 11.57 -9.41
N PHE A 5 4.80 11.43 -8.13
CA PHE A 5 3.69 10.60 -7.68
C PHE A 5 2.47 11.50 -7.48
N ASN A 6 1.29 11.04 -7.84
CA ASN A 6 0.07 11.87 -7.79
C ASN A 6 -0.86 11.38 -6.67
N LEU A 7 -1.02 12.19 -5.63
CA LEU A 7 -2.10 12.02 -4.66
C LEU A 7 -3.38 12.56 -5.27
N ARG A 8 -4.16 11.67 -5.90
CA ARG A 8 -5.52 12.01 -6.33
C ARG A 8 -6.53 11.54 -5.30
N TYR A 9 -7.65 12.23 -5.20
CA TYR A 9 -8.86 11.67 -4.61
C TYR A 9 -9.52 10.72 -5.61
N SER A 10 -9.73 9.47 -5.21
CA SER A 10 -10.59 8.51 -5.93
C SER A 10 -10.93 7.35 -4.98
N GLU A 11 -12.05 6.71 -5.29
CA GLU A 11 -12.97 6.07 -4.36
C GLU A 11 -12.93 4.55 -4.42
N LEU A 12 -11.81 3.91 -4.81
CA LEU A 12 -11.79 2.46 -4.90
C LEU A 12 -12.01 1.86 -3.52
N SER A 13 -13.17 1.26 -3.34
CA SER A 13 -13.46 0.37 -2.23
C SER A 13 -12.44 -0.77 -2.24
N PHE A 14 -12.26 -1.41 -1.08
CA PHE A 14 -11.43 -2.61 -0.99
C PHE A 14 -11.76 -3.64 -2.08
N ASN A 15 -13.05 -3.81 -2.40
CA ASN A 15 -13.48 -4.75 -3.42
C ASN A 15 -12.98 -4.34 -4.82
N GLU A 16 -13.05 -3.06 -5.17
CA GLU A 16 -12.55 -2.57 -6.45
C GLU A 16 -11.03 -2.65 -6.56
N MET A 17 -10.30 -2.36 -5.46
CA MET A 17 -8.85 -2.55 -5.41
C MET A 17 -8.49 -4.02 -5.63
N MET A 18 -9.20 -4.93 -4.98
CA MET A 18 -8.97 -6.37 -5.16
C MET A 18 -9.32 -6.86 -6.55
N LEU A 19 -10.46 -6.43 -7.11
CA LEU A 19 -10.85 -6.77 -8.48
C LEU A 19 -9.80 -6.30 -9.51
N ASN A 20 -9.29 -5.08 -9.34
CA ASN A 20 -8.21 -4.56 -10.16
C ASN A 20 -6.95 -5.41 -10.01
N TRP A 21 -6.54 -5.72 -8.77
CA TRP A 21 -5.37 -6.55 -8.50
C TRP A 21 -5.51 -7.94 -9.13
N GLU A 22 -6.62 -8.63 -8.92
CA GLU A 22 -6.87 -9.94 -9.50
C GLU A 22 -6.83 -9.90 -11.03
N SER A 23 -7.38 -8.85 -11.66
CA SER A 23 -7.36 -8.68 -13.12
C SER A 23 -5.94 -8.48 -13.69
N CYS A 24 -5.06 -7.80 -12.94
CA CYS A 24 -3.69 -7.51 -13.35
C CYS A 24 -2.72 -8.65 -13.05
N PHE A 25 -2.97 -9.42 -11.98
CA PHE A 25 -2.06 -10.45 -11.49
C PHE A 25 -2.70 -11.84 -11.52
N VAL A 26 -3.20 -12.22 -12.70
CA VAL A 26 -3.93 -13.48 -12.96
C VAL A 26 -3.19 -14.73 -12.43
N GLY A 27 -1.86 -14.72 -12.45
CA GLY A 27 -1.03 -15.81 -11.93
C GLY A 27 -1.21 -16.12 -10.42
N TYR A 28 -1.77 -15.19 -9.63
CA TYR A 28 -2.02 -15.40 -8.20
C TYR A 28 -3.48 -15.71 -7.86
N GLN A 29 -4.44 -15.57 -8.78
CA GLN A 29 -5.88 -15.67 -8.49
C GLN A 29 -6.25 -16.96 -7.76
N LYS A 30 -5.89 -18.11 -8.34
CA LYS A 30 -6.21 -19.43 -7.74
C LYS A 30 -5.65 -19.57 -6.33
N GLU A 31 -4.42 -19.12 -6.11
CA GLU A 31 -3.77 -19.25 -4.80
C GLU A 31 -4.33 -18.27 -3.78
N TYR A 32 -4.75 -17.09 -4.24
CA TYR A 32 -5.46 -16.12 -3.43
C TYR A 32 -6.83 -16.63 -2.98
N GLU A 33 -7.61 -17.24 -3.88
CA GLU A 33 -8.89 -17.87 -3.55
C GLU A 33 -8.72 -18.98 -2.50
N LEU A 34 -7.71 -19.85 -2.67
CA LEU A 34 -7.39 -20.90 -1.70
C LEU A 34 -6.99 -20.31 -0.34
N LEU A 35 -6.16 -19.28 -0.32
CA LEU A 35 -5.75 -18.58 0.90
C LEU A 35 -6.96 -18.04 1.66
N ILE A 36 -7.88 -17.35 0.98
CA ILE A 36 -9.08 -16.79 1.62
C ILE A 36 -10.01 -17.89 2.13
N SER A 37 -10.22 -18.94 1.34
CA SER A 37 -11.07 -20.07 1.76
C SER A 37 -10.51 -20.75 3.02
N ARG A 38 -9.19 -20.79 3.16
CA ARG A 38 -8.51 -21.42 4.31
C ARG A 38 -8.42 -20.49 5.51
N PHE A 39 -8.15 -19.21 5.28
CA PHE A 39 -7.94 -18.19 6.31
C PHE A 39 -8.80 -16.96 6.05
N PRO A 40 -10.13 -17.04 6.25
CA PRO A 40 -11.04 -15.95 5.88
C PRO A 40 -10.75 -14.62 6.60
N ASN A 41 -10.12 -14.69 7.78
CA ASN A 41 -9.69 -13.50 8.53
C ASN A 41 -8.68 -12.63 7.77
N ILE A 42 -7.96 -13.18 6.77
CA ILE A 42 -7.02 -12.40 5.97
C ILE A 42 -7.71 -11.26 5.22
N ILE A 43 -8.99 -11.41 4.88
CA ILE A 43 -9.79 -10.34 4.25
C ILE A 43 -9.89 -9.12 5.16
N ILE A 44 -10.06 -9.31 6.47
CA ILE A 44 -10.16 -8.20 7.42
C ILE A 44 -8.82 -7.46 7.51
N GLU A 45 -7.72 -8.21 7.50
CA GLU A 45 -6.37 -7.67 7.51
C GLU A 45 -6.06 -6.90 6.22
N LEU A 46 -6.40 -7.46 5.06
CA LEU A 46 -6.22 -6.82 3.76
C LEU A 46 -7.09 -5.57 3.61
N LYS A 47 -8.31 -5.55 4.18
CA LYS A 47 -9.14 -4.34 4.27
C LYS A 47 -8.50 -3.25 5.10
N ARG A 48 -7.93 -3.60 6.26
CA ARG A 48 -7.19 -2.62 7.08
C ARG A 48 -5.94 -2.13 6.36
N PHE A 49 -5.25 -3.04 5.67
CA PHE A 49 -4.07 -2.71 4.88
C PHE A 49 -4.39 -1.78 3.71
N SER A 50 -5.49 -2.00 2.99
CA SER A 50 -5.91 -1.14 1.88
C SER A 50 -6.19 0.29 2.36
N ILE A 51 -6.71 0.45 3.57
CA ILE A 51 -6.87 1.76 4.21
C ILE A 51 -5.51 2.37 4.58
N PHE A 52 -4.57 1.56 5.05
CA PHE A 52 -3.23 2.00 5.45
C PHE A 52 -2.42 2.56 4.27
N VAL A 53 -2.32 1.80 3.16
CA VAL A 53 -1.52 2.21 1.99
C VAL A 53 -2.28 3.08 1.00
N THR A 54 -3.60 2.94 0.95
CA THR A 54 -4.49 3.52 -0.07
C THR A 54 -4.19 3.05 -1.49
N ASP A 55 -5.12 3.29 -2.42
CA ASP A 55 -4.92 3.07 -3.85
C ASP A 55 -4.21 4.26 -4.53
N LYS A 56 -3.71 5.24 -3.77
CA LYS A 56 -3.22 6.54 -4.28
C LYS A 56 -1.73 6.68 -4.35
N ILE A 57 -1.02 5.84 -3.63
CA ILE A 57 0.43 5.89 -3.63
C ILE A 57 0.89 4.88 -4.67
N TYR A 58 1.49 5.36 -5.75
CA TYR A 58 2.05 4.53 -6.80
C TYR A 58 3.56 4.46 -6.67
N ILE A 59 4.17 3.39 -7.13
CA ILE A 59 5.60 3.22 -7.35
C ILE A 59 5.76 2.64 -8.75
N GLU A 60 6.43 3.36 -9.65
CA GLU A 60 6.72 2.89 -11.02
C GLU A 60 5.44 2.42 -11.76
N ASN A 61 4.35 3.19 -11.63
CA ASN A 61 3.01 2.91 -12.19
C ASN A 61 2.25 1.72 -11.57
N CYS A 62 2.76 1.14 -10.49
CA CYS A 62 2.06 0.12 -9.71
C CYS A 62 1.59 0.72 -8.38
N SER A 63 0.36 0.46 -7.93
CA SER A 63 -0.05 0.97 -6.60
C SER A 63 0.78 0.29 -5.50
N VAL A 64 1.04 0.97 -4.39
CA VAL A 64 1.74 0.39 -3.24
C VAL A 64 0.96 -0.80 -2.71
N PHE A 65 -0.37 -0.76 -2.75
CA PHE A 65 -1.21 -1.91 -2.44
C PHE A 65 -0.86 -3.12 -3.30
N ASP A 66 -0.90 -2.96 -4.63
CA ASP A 66 -0.65 -4.04 -5.58
C ASP A 66 0.77 -4.58 -5.43
N PHE A 67 1.75 -3.69 -5.34
CA PHE A 67 3.16 -4.05 -5.16
C PHE A 67 3.38 -4.86 -3.88
N CYS A 68 2.80 -4.43 -2.76
CA CYS A 68 2.92 -5.12 -1.48
C CYS A 68 2.23 -6.49 -1.53
N LEU A 69 1.00 -6.55 -2.06
CA LEU A 69 0.25 -7.79 -2.13
C LEU A 69 0.93 -8.82 -3.05
N CYS A 70 1.48 -8.41 -4.20
CA CYS A 70 2.25 -9.30 -5.06
C CYS A 70 3.48 -9.89 -4.34
N ARG A 71 4.23 -9.06 -3.62
CA ARG A 71 5.41 -9.54 -2.88
C ARG A 71 5.01 -10.46 -1.75
N ALA A 72 3.94 -10.14 -1.04
CA ALA A 72 3.42 -10.95 0.05
C ALA A 72 2.91 -12.31 -0.44
N MET A 73 2.16 -12.34 -1.55
CA MET A 73 1.71 -13.58 -2.20
C MET A 73 2.88 -14.44 -2.67
N ASN A 74 3.91 -13.84 -3.27
CA ASN A 74 5.10 -14.59 -3.66
C ASN A 74 5.79 -15.24 -2.44
N GLN A 75 5.93 -14.51 -1.33
CA GLN A 75 6.50 -15.07 -0.10
C GLN A 75 5.63 -16.16 0.53
N TYR A 76 4.30 -16.00 0.49
CA TYR A 76 3.37 -17.05 0.89
C TYR A 76 3.60 -18.34 0.10
N LEU A 77 3.67 -18.25 -1.24
CA LEU A 77 3.84 -19.41 -2.10
C LEU A 77 5.18 -20.13 -1.88
N ILE A 78 6.26 -19.39 -1.65
CA ILE A 78 7.58 -19.95 -1.34
C ILE A 78 7.53 -20.80 -0.06
N GLN A 79 6.73 -20.41 0.93
CA GLN A 79 6.70 -21.06 2.24
C GLN A 79 5.55 -22.06 2.41
N LYS A 80 4.51 -21.97 1.57
CA LYS A 80 3.28 -22.76 1.67
C LYS A 80 3.53 -24.28 1.69
N SER A 81 4.53 -24.76 0.95
CA SER A 81 4.86 -26.20 0.90
C SER A 81 5.42 -26.75 2.21
N ASN A 82 5.96 -25.88 3.07
CA ASN A 82 6.59 -26.29 4.32
C ASN A 82 5.57 -26.28 5.46
N ASP A 83 4.93 -25.14 5.67
CA ASP A 83 3.91 -24.93 6.70
C ASP A 83 3.03 -23.75 6.29
N GLU A 84 1.72 -24.00 6.22
CA GLU A 84 0.74 -23.03 5.75
C GLU A 84 0.53 -21.87 6.74
N PHE A 85 0.71 -22.10 8.05
CA PHE A 85 0.66 -21.04 9.06
C PHE A 85 1.92 -20.17 9.04
N LEU A 86 3.10 -20.78 8.82
CA LEU A 86 4.33 -20.01 8.61
C LEU A 86 4.24 -19.18 7.33
N ALA A 87 3.67 -19.74 6.26
CA ALA A 87 3.43 -19.01 5.02
C ALA A 87 2.49 -17.82 5.23
N LEU A 88 1.43 -17.97 6.03
CA LEU A 88 0.53 -16.88 6.39
C LEU A 88 1.24 -15.78 7.19
N ASP A 89 2.10 -16.14 8.14
CA ASP A 89 2.92 -15.17 8.88
C ASP A 89 3.90 -14.44 7.96
N ALA A 90 4.54 -15.15 7.03
CA ALA A 90 5.41 -14.57 6.02
C ALA A 90 4.67 -13.59 5.09
N LEU A 91 3.44 -13.91 4.70
CA LEU A 91 2.57 -13.02 3.94
C LEU A 91 2.36 -11.71 4.72
N ARG A 92 1.90 -11.78 5.97
CA ARG A 92 1.62 -10.61 6.82
C ARG A 92 2.86 -9.73 7.01
N LYS A 93 3.98 -10.35 7.39
CA LYS A 93 5.25 -9.64 7.58
C LYS A 93 5.72 -8.97 6.30
N THR A 94 5.63 -9.67 5.17
CA THR A 94 6.05 -9.13 3.87
C THR A 94 5.16 -7.97 3.45
N LEU A 95 3.85 -8.09 3.63
CA LEU A 95 2.88 -7.06 3.30
C LEU A 95 3.20 -5.75 4.04
N PHE A 96 3.35 -5.82 5.38
CA PHE A 96 3.61 -4.65 6.21
C PHE A 96 5.00 -4.06 6.00
N ASN A 97 6.05 -4.90 6.00
CA ASN A 97 7.42 -4.41 5.82
C ASN A 97 7.66 -3.80 4.44
N THR A 98 7.02 -4.35 3.40
CA THR A 98 7.12 -3.78 2.05
C THR A 98 6.44 -2.42 2.00
N ALA A 99 5.28 -2.28 2.63
CA ALA A 99 4.58 -0.99 2.69
C ALA A 99 5.40 0.05 3.44
N LEU A 100 5.91 -0.27 4.65
CA LEU A 100 6.75 0.65 5.42
C LEU A 100 7.98 1.10 4.64
N LYS A 101 8.71 0.17 4.01
CA LYS A 101 9.88 0.51 3.19
C LYS A 101 9.52 1.40 1.99
N SER A 102 8.38 1.11 1.36
CA SER A 102 7.88 1.86 0.21
C SER A 102 7.47 3.28 0.60
N LEU A 103 6.79 3.43 1.73
CA LEU A 103 6.26 4.69 2.24
C LEU A 103 7.31 5.56 2.95
N LYS A 104 8.31 4.96 3.62
CA LYS A 104 9.38 5.68 4.34
C LYS A 104 10.16 6.64 3.42
N ASN A 105 10.26 6.30 2.15
CA ASN A 105 10.97 7.10 1.15
C ASN A 105 10.06 8.06 0.40
N ILE A 106 8.82 8.24 0.87
CA ILE A 106 7.81 9.09 0.27
C ILE A 106 7.42 10.15 1.29
N SER A 107 7.52 11.41 0.88
CA SER A 107 6.98 12.51 1.65
C SER A 107 5.85 13.23 0.92
N ILE A 108 4.89 13.73 1.70
CA ILE A 108 3.75 14.50 1.24
C ILE A 108 4.00 15.95 1.62
N ILE A 109 3.94 16.84 0.65
CA ILE A 109 4.08 18.28 0.85
C ILE A 109 2.73 18.93 0.59
N ASP A 110 2.24 19.66 1.59
CA ASP A 110 1.04 20.47 1.44
C ASP A 110 1.32 21.82 0.76
N SER A 111 0.27 22.56 0.44
CA SER A 111 0.39 23.88 -0.20
C SER A 111 1.09 24.94 0.66
N ALA A 112 1.27 24.69 1.97
CA ALA A 112 2.01 25.56 2.87
C ALA A 112 3.50 25.19 2.95
N GLY A 113 3.94 24.13 2.26
CA GLY A 113 5.31 23.63 2.28
C GLY A 113 5.63 22.71 3.44
N SER A 114 4.63 22.25 4.20
CA SER A 114 4.83 21.32 5.30
C SER A 114 5.03 19.90 4.76
N GLU A 115 6.14 19.27 5.15
CA GLU A 115 6.47 17.90 4.78
C GLU A 115 5.92 16.90 5.82
N TRP A 116 5.27 15.85 5.34
CA TRP A 116 4.85 14.70 6.12
C TRP A 116 5.46 13.41 5.57
N ILE A 117 5.87 12.51 6.46
CA ILE A 117 6.43 11.21 6.11
C ILE A 117 5.66 10.15 6.89
N ALA A 118 5.31 9.05 6.23
CA ALA A 118 4.66 7.93 6.89
C ALA A 118 5.64 7.22 7.83
N ASP A 119 5.18 6.90 9.04
CA ASP A 119 5.87 6.00 9.97
C ASP A 119 4.91 4.95 10.52
N GLU A 120 5.43 4.02 11.33
CA GLU A 120 4.65 2.89 11.88
C GLU A 120 3.44 3.33 12.71
N ASN A 121 3.50 4.50 13.34
CA ASN A 121 2.46 5.02 14.23
C ASN A 121 1.57 6.08 13.55
N ASN A 122 2.02 6.64 12.43
CA ASN A 122 1.37 7.73 11.72
C ASN A 122 1.10 7.35 10.26
N PRO A 123 0.02 6.59 9.97
CA PRO A 123 -0.40 6.29 8.60
C PRO A 123 -1.02 7.50 7.91
N PHE A 124 -1.05 7.46 6.57
CA PHE A 124 -1.58 8.56 5.75
C PHE A 124 -3.01 8.97 6.13
N LYS A 125 -3.85 7.98 6.45
CA LYS A 125 -5.22 8.24 6.92
C LYS A 125 -5.25 9.05 8.22
N HIS A 126 -4.45 8.70 9.22
CA HIS A 126 -4.41 9.46 10.49
C HIS A 126 -3.92 10.89 10.25
N TRP A 127 -2.97 11.07 9.34
CA TRP A 127 -2.55 12.39 8.92
C TRP A 127 -3.68 13.19 8.26
N LEU A 128 -4.50 12.58 7.38
CA LEU A 128 -5.68 13.25 6.83
C LEU A 128 -6.71 13.59 7.92
N ASP A 129 -7.01 12.64 8.80
CA ASP A 129 -8.01 12.79 9.87
C ASP A 129 -7.63 13.86 10.90
N ALA A 130 -6.32 14.08 11.12
CA ALA A 130 -5.84 15.10 12.05
C ALA A 130 -6.17 16.54 11.61
N GLN A 131 -6.39 16.79 10.31
CA GLN A 131 -6.80 18.10 9.79
C GLN A 131 -7.75 17.96 8.60
N PRO A 132 -9.06 18.21 8.77
CA PRO A 132 -10.07 18.03 7.72
C PRO A 132 -9.76 18.73 6.40
N GLN A 133 -9.08 19.89 6.44
CA GLN A 133 -8.63 20.63 5.25
C GLN A 133 -7.72 19.82 4.32
N ARG A 134 -7.00 18.81 4.83
CA ARG A 134 -6.14 17.93 4.03
C ARG A 134 -6.94 17.06 3.07
N TYR A 135 -8.19 16.71 3.43
CA TYR A 135 -9.09 16.04 2.50
C TYR A 135 -9.46 16.95 1.32
N CYS A 136 -9.72 18.23 1.56
CA CYS A 136 -9.96 19.21 0.49
C CYS A 136 -8.70 19.38 -0.37
N MET A 137 -7.52 19.50 0.23
CA MET A 137 -6.26 19.60 -0.50
C MET A 137 -5.98 18.36 -1.35
N LEU A 138 -6.30 17.16 -0.85
CA LEU A 138 -6.20 15.92 -1.59
C LEU A 138 -7.19 15.87 -2.77
N GLN A 139 -8.43 16.32 -2.57
CA GLN A 139 -9.45 16.44 -3.63
C GLN A 139 -9.05 17.43 -4.73
N GLU A 140 -8.44 18.54 -4.33
CA GLU A 140 -8.02 19.60 -5.25
C GLU A 140 -6.64 19.32 -5.88
N GLY A 141 -6.00 18.19 -5.58
CA GLY A 141 -4.67 17.85 -6.09
C GLY A 141 -3.57 18.80 -5.60
N LYS A 142 -3.76 19.45 -4.46
CA LYS A 142 -2.83 20.40 -3.83
C LYS A 142 -1.76 19.73 -2.96
N LEU A 143 -1.78 18.41 -2.87
CA LEU A 143 -0.76 17.63 -2.18
C LEU A 143 0.25 17.10 -3.19
N SER A 144 1.53 17.40 -2.97
CA SER A 144 2.63 16.89 -3.80
C SER A 144 3.32 15.73 -3.10
N LEU A 145 3.74 14.72 -3.86
CA LEU A 145 4.56 13.63 -3.34
C LEU A 145 6.01 13.79 -3.81
N ILE A 146 6.96 13.67 -2.88
CA ILE A 146 8.38 13.60 -3.17
C ILE A 146 8.89 12.22 -2.80
N SER A 147 9.61 11.57 -3.73
CA SER A 147 10.41 10.39 -3.37
C SER A 147 11.85 10.77 -3.11
N HIS A 148 12.34 10.28 -1.98
CA HIS A 148 13.73 10.42 -1.54
C HIS A 148 14.63 9.30 -2.08
N LYS A 149 14.25 8.62 -3.19
CA LYS A 149 15.00 7.51 -3.84
C LYS A 149 16.50 7.80 -4.13
N TYR A 150 16.98 9.03 -3.93
CA TYR A 150 18.36 9.46 -4.16
C TYR A 150 19.00 10.26 -3.01
N ARG A 151 18.49 10.23 -1.77
CA ARG A 151 19.16 10.94 -0.65
C ARG A 151 20.37 10.21 -0.05
N GLU A 152 20.68 8.98 -0.47
CA GLU A 152 21.88 8.24 -0.05
C GLU A 152 23.00 8.33 -1.10
N VAL A 153 23.49 9.54 -1.41
CA VAL A 153 24.91 9.80 -1.71
C VAL A 153 25.20 11.27 -1.41
N ALA A 154 25.68 11.58 -0.21
CA ALA A 154 26.46 12.76 0.10
C ALA A 154 27.38 12.44 1.28
#